data_AF-A0A067TS97-F1
#
_entry.id   AF-A0A067TS97-F1
#
_cell.length_a   1.000
_cell.length_b   1.000
_cell.length_c   1.000
_cell.angle_alpha   90.00
_cell.angle_beta   90.00
_cell.angle_gamma   90.00
#
_symmetry.space_group_name_H-M   'P 1'
#
loop_
_entity.id
_entity.type
_entity.pdbx_description
1 polymer ?
#
loop_
_entity_poly.entity_id
_entity_poly.type
_entity_poly.pdbx_seq_one_letter_code
_entity_poly.pdbx_strand_id
1 'polypeptide(L)'
;METWMETTQTFSYYHEDGTKELLHLDPRLSSPNVDPKKRPYKFSPMPADATAGDRFYFLGWPISWDELKALGTRRNPRCRSGPLQAVAGCDYLRVASGFRFLQTATVEPQTEEEKNAPENKDGLTLLMLWVNEAELFHRIPNQGQVDKLVEILKREPAWYRDMYETDEFDRHHIH
;
A
#
# COMPACT_ATOMS: atom_id res chain seq x y z
N MET A 1 2.69 -5.15 38.97
CA MET A 1 3.63 -5.24 37.84
C MET A 1 2.84 -5.82 36.68
N GLU A 2 2.34 -4.97 35.79
CA GLU A 2 1.70 -5.42 34.54
C GLU A 2 2.80 -5.85 33.57
N THR A 3 2.77 -7.12 33.19
CA THR A 3 3.64 -7.68 32.16
C THR A 3 3.12 -7.21 30.81
N TRP A 4 3.73 -6.17 30.25
CA TRP A 4 3.43 -5.74 28.88
C TRP A 4 3.88 -6.85 27.93
N MET A 5 2.91 -7.60 27.38
CA MET A 5 3.21 -8.51 26.28
C MET A 5 3.53 -7.65 25.05
N GLU A 6 4.80 -7.63 24.65
CA GLU A 6 5.24 -7.01 23.40
C GLU A 6 4.47 -7.67 22.25
N THR A 7 3.53 -6.92 21.65
CA THR A 7 2.74 -7.41 20.53
C THR A 7 3.65 -7.42 19.31
N THR A 8 4.30 -8.56 19.07
CA THR A 8 5.13 -8.74 17.88
C THR A 8 4.20 -8.87 16.69
N GLN A 9 4.19 -7.85 15.84
CA GLN A 9 3.45 -7.93 14.59
C GLN A 9 4.14 -8.98 13.71
N THR A 10 3.37 -10.00 13.37
CA THR A 10 3.85 -11.18 12.65
C THR A 10 3.12 -11.25 11.33
N PHE A 11 3.86 -11.54 10.26
CA PHE A 11 3.34 -11.70 8.92
C PHE A 11 3.54 -13.14 8.52
N SER A 12 2.49 -13.73 7.95
CA SER A 12 2.56 -15.07 7.34
C SER A 12 2.77 -14.89 5.85
N TYR A 13 3.88 -15.42 5.34
CA TYR A 13 4.18 -15.47 3.91
C TYR A 13 4.17 -16.93 3.45
N TYR A 14 3.72 -17.17 2.22
CA TYR A 14 3.79 -18.47 1.57
C TYR A 14 4.69 -18.34 0.35
N HIS A 15 5.74 -19.16 0.30
CA HIS A 15 6.61 -19.28 -0.86
C HIS A 15 5.89 -20.06 -1.98
N GLU A 16 6.40 -19.96 -3.21
CA GLU A 16 5.89 -20.71 -4.38
C GLU A 16 5.90 -22.24 -4.17
N ASP A 17 6.82 -22.76 -3.36
CA ASP A 17 6.90 -24.18 -3.01
C ASP A 17 5.88 -24.61 -1.93
N GLY A 18 5.01 -23.69 -1.49
CA GLY A 18 4.00 -23.91 -0.47
C GLY A 18 4.51 -23.84 0.96
N THR A 19 5.81 -23.55 1.17
CA THR A 19 6.34 -23.35 2.52
C THR A 19 5.85 -22.03 3.11
N LYS A 20 5.67 -22.01 4.43
CA LYS A 20 5.20 -20.84 5.16
C LYS A 20 6.33 -20.23 5.98
N GLU A 21 6.63 -18.96 5.74
CA GLU A 21 7.56 -18.16 6.55
C GLU A 21 6.80 -17.21 7.46
N LEU A 22 7.24 -17.09 8.71
CA LEU A 22 6.76 -16.09 9.65
C LEU A 22 7.78 -14.96 9.74
N LEU A 23 7.44 -13.80 9.19
CA LEU A 23 8.26 -12.61 9.31
C LEU A 23 7.86 -11.84 10.57
N HIS A 24 8.86 -11.55 11.40
CA HIS A 24 8.70 -10.81 12.64
C HIS A 24 9.30 -9.42 12.48
N LEU A 25 8.51 -8.39 12.75
CA LEU A 25 9.06 -7.04 12.94
C LEU A 25 9.92 -7.03 14.21
N ASP A 26 11.13 -6.47 14.14
CA ASP A 26 12.02 -6.36 15.30
C ASP A 26 11.26 -5.67 16.45
N PRO A 27 11.05 -6.34 17.60
CA PRO A 27 10.29 -5.80 18.73
C PRO A 27 10.82 -4.45 19.22
N ARG A 28 12.12 -4.18 19.01
CA ARG A 28 12.76 -2.91 19.38
C ARG A 28 12.17 -1.73 18.63
N LEU A 29 11.67 -1.93 17.41
CA LEU A 29 11.01 -0.90 16.61
C LEU A 29 9.62 -0.53 17.15
N SER A 30 9.06 -1.37 18.03
CA SER A 30 7.79 -1.16 18.71
C SER A 30 7.93 -0.76 20.18
N SER A 31 9.17 -0.54 20.66
CA SER A 31 9.44 -0.17 22.05
C SER A 31 8.75 1.15 22.43
N PRO A 32 8.25 1.29 23.69
CA PRO A 32 7.65 2.54 24.18
C PRO A 32 8.54 3.77 24.02
N ASN A 33 9.86 3.58 24.01
CA ASN A 33 10.86 4.64 23.92
C ASN A 33 11.10 5.15 22.49
N VAL A 34 10.57 4.47 21.48
CA VAL A 34 10.63 4.93 20.08
C VAL A 34 9.49 5.92 19.85
N ASP A 35 9.80 7.06 19.22
CA ASP A 35 8.81 8.04 18.74
C ASP A 35 7.69 7.30 17.96
N PRO A 36 6.41 7.39 18.37
CA PRO A 36 5.30 6.71 17.72
C PRO A 36 5.28 6.91 16.19
N LYS A 37 5.68 8.08 15.70
CA LYS A 37 5.70 8.38 14.26
C LYS A 37 6.80 7.65 13.50
N LYS A 38 7.84 7.19 14.19
CA LYS A 38 8.97 6.43 13.60
C LYS A 38 8.78 4.93 13.68
N ARG A 39 7.76 4.45 14.40
CA ARG A 39 7.46 3.02 14.48
C ARG A 39 6.93 2.52 13.14
N PRO A 40 7.18 1.24 12.77
CA PRO A 40 6.54 0.61 11.62
C PRO A 40 5.02 0.78 11.69
N TYR A 41 4.42 1.08 10.55
CA TYR A 41 2.97 1.22 10.46
C TYR A 41 2.29 -0.12 10.76
N LYS A 42 1.27 -0.06 11.61
CA LYS A 42 0.47 -1.23 11.97
C LYS A 42 -0.67 -1.39 10.98
N PHE A 43 -0.50 -2.31 10.03
CA PHE A 43 -1.53 -2.63 9.04
C PHE A 43 -2.84 -3.12 9.68
N SER A 44 -3.95 -2.81 9.02
CA SER A 44 -5.22 -3.48 9.28
C SER A 44 -5.08 -4.98 9.01
N PRO A 45 -5.87 -5.84 9.69
CA PRO A 45 -5.84 -7.28 9.43
C PRO A 45 -6.07 -7.56 7.94
N MET A 46 -5.16 -8.34 7.36
CA MET A 46 -5.29 -8.78 5.97
C MET A 46 -6.51 -9.71 5.82
N PRO A 47 -7.22 -9.69 4.69
CA PRO A 47 -8.31 -10.63 4.41
C PRO A 47 -7.88 -12.09 4.59
N ALA A 48 -8.77 -12.95 5.08
CA ALA A 48 -8.44 -14.34 5.41
C ALA A 48 -8.04 -15.17 4.18
N ASP A 49 -8.68 -14.90 3.05
CA ASP A 49 -8.42 -15.50 1.74
C ASP A 49 -7.09 -15.06 1.12
N ALA A 50 -6.51 -13.94 1.54
CA ALA A 50 -5.20 -13.47 1.07
C ALA A 50 -4.03 -14.40 1.41
N THR A 51 -4.22 -15.33 2.35
CA THR A 51 -3.18 -16.31 2.74
C THR A 51 -3.31 -17.67 2.07
N ALA A 52 -4.42 -17.91 1.36
CA ALA A 52 -4.72 -19.20 0.74
C ALA A 52 -4.97 -19.07 -0.77
N GLY A 53 -4.94 -17.84 -1.29
CA GLY A 53 -5.25 -17.52 -2.67
C GLY A 53 -4.07 -17.60 -3.62
N ASP A 54 -4.42 -17.60 -4.90
CA ASP A 54 -3.58 -17.52 -6.09
C ASP A 54 -3.24 -16.08 -6.52
N ARG A 55 -3.49 -15.10 -5.64
CA ARG A 55 -3.32 -13.67 -5.90
C ARG A 55 -2.72 -12.93 -4.72
N PHE A 56 -1.98 -11.89 -5.04
CA PHE A 56 -1.50 -10.95 -4.05
C PHE A 56 -2.60 -10.01 -3.56
N TYR A 57 -2.37 -9.44 -2.39
CA TYR A 57 -3.17 -8.40 -1.79
C TYR A 57 -2.31 -7.18 -1.56
N PHE A 58 -2.83 -6.04 -2.02
CA PHE A 58 -2.22 -4.74 -1.90
C PHE A 58 -2.94 -3.94 -0.83
N LEU A 59 -2.19 -3.35 0.08
CA LEU A 59 -2.71 -2.32 0.96
C LEU A 59 -2.48 -0.97 0.30
N GLY A 60 -3.50 -0.12 0.22
CA GLY A 60 -3.35 1.20 -0.38
C GLY A 60 -4.64 2.00 -0.41
N TRP A 61 -4.70 2.97 -1.32
CA TRP A 61 -5.87 3.83 -1.51
C TRP A 61 -6.35 3.75 -2.96
N PRO A 62 -7.63 3.49 -3.22
CA PRO A 62 -8.23 3.76 -4.52
C PRO A 62 -7.93 5.20 -4.89
N ILE A 63 -7.41 5.43 -6.08
CA ILE A 63 -7.11 6.78 -6.52
C ILE A 63 -7.39 6.92 -8.00
N SER A 64 -8.21 7.91 -8.37
CA SER A 64 -8.47 8.16 -9.77
C SER A 64 -7.27 8.85 -10.42
N TRP A 65 -7.14 8.66 -11.73
CA TRP A 65 -6.16 9.40 -12.52
C TRP A 65 -6.35 10.92 -12.39
N ASP A 66 -7.58 11.38 -12.22
CA ASP A 66 -7.89 12.80 -12.07
C ASP A 66 -7.52 13.34 -10.68
N GLU A 67 -7.67 12.55 -9.62
CA GLU A 67 -7.17 12.90 -8.28
C GLU A 67 -5.64 13.01 -8.30
N LEU A 68 -4.94 12.05 -8.92
CA LEU A 68 -3.48 12.12 -9.10
C LEU A 68 -3.05 13.34 -9.91
N LYS A 69 -3.72 13.64 -11.03
CA LYS A 69 -3.42 14.86 -11.82
C LYS A 69 -3.62 16.12 -10.99
N ALA A 70 -4.71 16.21 -10.22
CA ALA A 70 -4.99 17.36 -9.38
C ALA A 70 -3.89 17.58 -8.32
N LEU A 71 -3.39 16.50 -7.71
CA LEU A 71 -2.23 16.55 -6.80
C LEU A 71 -0.95 17.02 -7.51
N GLY A 72 -0.70 16.50 -8.72
CA GLY A 72 0.44 16.90 -9.54
C GLY A 72 0.40 18.39 -9.92
N THR A 73 -0.76 18.90 -10.33
CA THR A 73 -0.96 20.33 -10.66
C THR A 73 -0.73 21.24 -9.46
N ARG A 74 -1.14 20.83 -8.25
CA ARG A 74 -0.87 21.62 -7.03
C ARG A 74 0.63 21.78 -6.77
N ARG A 75 1.42 20.74 -7.03
CA ARG A 75 2.89 20.78 -6.87
C ARG A 75 3.56 21.60 -7.97
N ASN A 76 3.13 21.43 -9.22
CA ASN A 76 3.72 22.12 -10.36
C ASN A 76 2.64 22.56 -11.36
N PRO A 77 2.10 23.78 -11.21
CA PRO A 77 1.07 24.32 -12.11
C PRO A 77 1.51 24.43 -13.57
N ARG A 78 2.83 24.41 -13.83
CA ARG A 78 3.41 24.48 -15.19
C ARG A 78 3.55 23.11 -15.85
N CYS A 79 3.28 22.01 -15.13
CA CYS A 79 3.27 20.67 -15.71
C CYS A 79 2.09 20.57 -16.70
N ARG A 80 2.39 20.33 -17.99
CA ARG A 80 1.40 20.25 -19.06
C ARG A 80 0.40 19.12 -18.80
N SER A 81 -0.83 19.29 -19.26
CA SER A 81 -1.89 18.26 -19.18
C SER A 81 -1.44 16.93 -19.80
N GLY A 82 -1.74 15.82 -19.13
CA GLY A 82 -1.45 14.47 -19.65
C GLY A 82 -0.99 13.47 -18.57
N PRO A 83 -0.55 12.26 -18.99
CA PRO A 83 -0.11 11.19 -18.08
C PRO A 83 1.00 11.61 -17.11
N LEU A 84 1.89 12.51 -17.53
CA LEU A 84 2.97 13.04 -16.70
C LEU A 84 2.47 13.77 -15.44
N GLN A 85 1.27 14.34 -15.45
CA GLN A 85 0.70 14.99 -14.25
C GLN A 85 0.32 13.97 -13.17
N ALA A 86 -0.17 12.80 -13.56
CA ALA A 86 -0.51 11.77 -12.59
C ALA A 86 0.76 11.17 -11.95
N VAL A 87 1.81 10.97 -12.74
CA VAL A 87 3.14 10.62 -12.23
C VAL A 87 3.63 11.69 -11.26
N ALA A 88 3.50 12.97 -11.61
CA ALA A 88 3.85 14.08 -10.71
C ALA A 88 3.01 14.11 -9.43
N GLY A 89 1.76 13.64 -9.47
CA GLY A 89 0.89 13.43 -8.31
C GLY A 89 1.42 12.34 -7.38
N CYS A 90 1.80 11.20 -7.93
CA CYS A 90 2.45 10.13 -7.15
C CYS A 90 3.76 10.62 -6.54
N ASP A 91 4.58 11.35 -7.30
CA ASP A 91 5.84 11.94 -6.81
C ASP A 91 5.58 12.98 -5.72
N TYR A 92 4.51 13.76 -5.82
CA TYR A 92 4.09 14.68 -4.76
C TYR A 92 3.82 13.91 -3.46
N LEU A 93 3.06 12.82 -3.52
CA LEU A 93 2.74 11.99 -2.35
C LEU A 93 3.99 11.33 -1.74
N ARG A 94 4.92 10.84 -2.58
CA ARG A 94 6.21 10.30 -2.12
C ARG A 94 7.00 11.33 -1.34
N VAL A 95 7.13 12.55 -1.89
CA VAL A 95 7.88 13.64 -1.24
C VAL A 95 7.18 14.15 0.00
N ALA A 96 5.86 14.31 -0.04
CA ALA A 96 5.09 14.86 1.06
C ALA A 96 5.05 13.91 2.28
N SER A 97 4.95 12.60 2.04
CA SER A 97 4.98 11.59 3.10
C SER A 97 6.40 11.25 3.55
N GLY A 98 7.39 11.37 2.65
CA GLY A 98 8.73 10.84 2.85
C GLY A 98 8.84 9.33 2.61
N PHE A 99 7.79 8.70 2.07
CA PHE A 99 7.78 7.27 1.74
C PHE A 99 8.03 7.06 0.24
N ARG A 100 9.27 6.65 -0.10
CA ARG A 100 9.72 6.56 -1.50
C ARG A 100 9.14 5.40 -2.31
N PHE A 101 8.60 4.38 -1.63
CA PHE A 101 8.15 3.14 -2.25
C PHE A 101 6.66 3.15 -2.65
N LEU A 102 5.97 4.29 -2.54
CA LEU A 102 4.63 4.41 -3.11
C LEU A 102 4.69 4.15 -4.61
N GLN A 103 3.71 3.43 -5.13
CA GLN A 103 3.54 3.18 -6.55
C GLN A 103 2.07 2.98 -6.88
N THR A 104 1.73 2.95 -8.17
CA THR A 104 0.38 2.64 -8.60
C THR A 104 0.29 1.17 -8.99
N ALA A 105 -0.78 0.50 -8.58
CA ALA A 105 -1.13 -0.86 -8.99
C ALA A 105 -2.55 -0.86 -9.60
N THR A 106 -2.91 -1.93 -10.30
CA THR A 106 -4.29 -2.17 -10.77
C THR A 106 -4.88 -3.30 -9.95
N VAL A 107 -6.08 -3.10 -9.40
CA VAL A 107 -6.69 -4.03 -8.45
C VAL A 107 -8.15 -4.32 -8.77
N GLU A 108 -8.70 -5.37 -8.19
CA GLU A 108 -10.13 -5.66 -8.30
C GLU A 108 -10.96 -4.59 -7.57
N PRO A 109 -11.99 -4.02 -8.21
CA PRO A 109 -13.00 -3.19 -7.53
C PRO A 109 -13.74 -3.99 -6.45
N GLN A 110 -13.94 -3.42 -5.26
CA GLN A 110 -14.53 -4.13 -4.12
C GLN A 110 -15.95 -3.67 -3.81
N THR A 111 -16.20 -2.36 -3.78
CA THR A 111 -17.55 -1.83 -3.51
C THR A 111 -18.42 -1.87 -4.75
N GLU A 112 -19.75 -1.83 -4.56
CA GLU A 112 -20.67 -1.78 -5.69
C GLU A 112 -20.50 -0.48 -6.50
N GLU A 113 -20.15 0.62 -5.83
CA GLU A 113 -19.82 1.88 -6.51
C GLU A 113 -18.57 1.73 -7.38
N GLU A 114 -17.50 1.11 -6.85
CA GLU A 114 -16.27 0.88 -7.60
C GLU A 114 -16.49 -0.06 -8.80
N LYS A 115 -17.30 -1.12 -8.63
CA LYS A 115 -17.61 -2.09 -9.70
C LYS A 115 -18.47 -1.49 -10.82
N ASN A 116 -19.39 -0.60 -10.48
CA ASN A 116 -20.31 0.00 -11.44
C ASN A 116 -19.74 1.24 -12.14
N ALA A 117 -18.57 1.73 -11.72
CA ALA A 117 -17.91 2.88 -12.33
C ALA A 117 -17.31 2.51 -13.71
N PRO A 118 -17.70 3.18 -14.80
CA PRO A 118 -17.23 2.85 -16.17
C PRO A 118 -15.71 2.87 -16.35
N GLU A 119 -15.02 3.72 -15.59
CA GLU A 119 -13.56 3.86 -15.59
C GLU A 119 -12.82 2.64 -15.00
N ASN A 120 -13.50 1.82 -14.20
CA ASN A 120 -12.92 0.67 -13.50
C ASN A 120 -13.15 -0.65 -14.23
N LYS A 121 -13.67 -0.63 -15.47
CA LYS A 121 -13.96 -1.84 -16.25
C LYS A 121 -12.73 -2.76 -16.45
N ASP A 122 -11.54 -2.16 -16.48
CA ASP A 122 -10.25 -2.85 -16.68
C ASP A 122 -9.46 -2.94 -15.36
N GLY A 123 -10.14 -2.75 -14.22
CA GLY A 123 -9.54 -2.69 -12.89
C GLY A 123 -9.51 -1.27 -12.30
N LEU A 124 -9.33 -1.21 -11.00
CA LEU A 124 -9.24 0.02 -10.21
C LEU A 124 -7.78 0.42 -10.01
N THR A 125 -7.45 1.70 -10.24
CA THR A 125 -6.11 2.20 -9.91
C THR A 125 -5.97 2.37 -8.39
N LEU A 126 -4.95 1.75 -7.82
CA LEU A 126 -4.60 1.83 -6.40
C LEU A 126 -3.26 2.56 -6.23
N LEU A 127 -3.19 3.55 -5.33
CA LEU A 127 -1.92 3.99 -4.75
C LEU A 127 -1.48 2.97 -3.71
N MET A 128 -0.60 2.06 -4.10
CA MET A 128 -0.08 0.97 -3.28
C MET A 128 0.86 1.50 -2.20
N LEU A 129 0.52 1.17 -0.95
CA LEU A 129 1.34 1.40 0.24
C LEU A 129 2.24 0.20 0.52
N TRP A 130 1.70 -1.01 0.39
CA TRP A 130 2.39 -2.27 0.67
C TRP A 130 1.72 -3.45 -0.05
N VAL A 131 2.44 -4.57 -0.18
CA VAL A 131 1.96 -5.83 -0.76
C VAL A 131 2.38 -6.98 0.15
N ASN A 132 1.57 -8.04 0.22
CA ASN A 132 1.85 -9.26 0.99
C ASN A 132 2.96 -10.14 0.39
N GLU A 133 4.11 -9.54 0.09
CA GLU A 133 5.29 -10.20 -0.49
C GLU A 133 6.48 -10.09 0.48
N ALA A 134 7.09 -11.23 0.83
CA ALA A 134 8.16 -11.29 1.83
C ALA A 134 9.38 -10.44 1.45
N GLU A 135 9.76 -10.43 0.17
CA GLU A 135 10.93 -9.68 -0.29
C GLU A 135 10.78 -8.17 -0.05
N LEU A 136 9.54 -7.68 -0.01
CA LEU A 136 9.23 -6.26 0.17
C LEU A 136 8.98 -5.87 1.64
N PHE A 137 9.25 -6.77 2.59
CA PHE A 137 9.12 -6.50 4.02
C PHE A 137 9.96 -5.32 4.51
N HIS A 138 11.14 -5.10 3.91
CA HIS A 138 12.01 -3.96 4.22
C HIS A 138 11.43 -2.61 3.76
N ARG A 139 10.30 -2.61 3.06
CA ARG A 139 9.61 -1.42 2.54
C ARG A 139 8.41 -1.01 3.40
N ILE A 140 8.23 -1.56 4.60
CA ILE A 140 7.14 -1.15 5.49
C ILE A 140 7.29 0.35 5.84
N PRO A 141 6.26 1.19 5.60
CA PRO A 141 6.29 2.59 5.98
C PRO A 141 6.25 2.74 7.50
N ASN A 142 6.72 3.87 8.02
CA ASN A 142 6.48 4.23 9.41
C ASN A 142 5.12 4.90 9.60
N GLN A 143 4.64 4.97 10.84
CA GLN A 143 3.34 5.55 11.18
C GLN A 143 3.21 7.00 10.71
N GLY A 144 4.25 7.83 10.88
CA GLY A 144 4.21 9.24 10.49
C GLY A 144 4.09 9.46 8.98
N GLN A 145 4.70 8.58 8.18
CA GLN A 145 4.54 8.55 6.72
C GLN A 145 3.09 8.26 6.34
N VAL A 146 2.47 7.27 6.98
CA VAL A 146 1.07 6.90 6.70
C VAL A 146 0.10 7.96 7.19
N ASP A 147 0.29 8.48 8.41
CA ASP A 147 -0.51 9.59 8.96
C ASP A 147 -0.51 10.79 7.98
N LYS A 148 0.63 11.09 7.37
CA LYS A 148 0.72 12.17 6.40
C LYS A 148 -0.06 11.89 5.11
N LEU A 149 -0.09 10.63 4.65
CA LEU A 149 -0.90 10.23 3.50
C LEU A 149 -2.39 10.28 3.83
N VAL A 150 -2.80 9.80 5.00
CA VAL A 150 -4.18 9.91 5.50
C VAL A 150 -4.60 11.39 5.61
N GLU A 151 -3.71 12.26 6.09
CA GLU A 151 -3.97 13.70 6.14
C GLU A 151 -4.20 14.30 4.75
N ILE A 152 -3.47 13.85 3.72
CA ILE A 152 -3.60 14.38 2.35
C ILE A 152 -4.83 13.80 1.65
N LEU A 153 -5.01 12.48 1.72
CA LEU A 153 -6.04 11.73 0.98
C LEU A 153 -7.40 11.72 1.70
N LYS A 154 -7.43 12.08 2.99
CA LYS A 154 -8.61 12.13 3.86
C LYS A 154 -9.34 10.79 4.04
N ARG A 155 -8.59 9.69 3.92
CA ARG A 155 -9.10 8.31 4.07
C ARG A 155 -7.98 7.37 4.53
N GLU A 156 -8.36 6.31 5.23
CA GLU A 156 -7.46 5.23 5.64
C GLU A 156 -7.18 4.27 4.47
N PRO A 157 -6.02 3.58 4.44
CA PRO A 157 -5.76 2.58 3.42
C PRO A 157 -6.60 1.32 3.68
N ALA A 158 -6.93 0.61 2.61
CA ALA A 158 -7.66 -0.66 2.64
C ALA A 158 -6.97 -1.71 1.77
N TRP A 159 -7.27 -2.98 2.05
CA TRP A 159 -6.73 -4.12 1.33
C TRP A 159 -7.53 -4.37 0.06
N TYR A 160 -6.84 -4.45 -1.07
CA TYR A 160 -7.37 -4.77 -2.38
C TYR A 160 -6.72 -6.03 -2.92
N ARG A 161 -7.50 -6.86 -3.60
CA ARG A 161 -6.98 -8.04 -4.29
C ARG A 161 -6.37 -7.60 -5.62
N ASP A 162 -5.23 -8.16 -5.98
CA ASP A 162 -4.63 -7.94 -7.29
C ASP A 162 -5.61 -8.31 -8.41
N MET A 163 -5.59 -7.55 -9.49
CA MET A 163 -6.40 -7.83 -10.68
C MET A 163 -5.90 -9.07 -11.42
N TYR A 164 -4.60 -9.36 -11.32
CA TYR A 164 -3.93 -10.43 -12.06
C TYR A 164 -3.61 -11.63 -11.16
N GLU A 165 -3.39 -12.78 -11.79
CA GLU A 165 -2.93 -13.99 -11.11
C GLU A 165 -1.43 -13.90 -10.81
N THR A 166 -0.98 -14.63 -9.79
CA THR A 166 0.41 -14.58 -9.30
C THR A 166 1.45 -14.89 -10.39
N ASP A 167 1.12 -15.71 -11.39
CA ASP A 167 2.01 -16.05 -12.51
C ASP A 167 2.26 -14.89 -13.48
N GLU A 168 1.43 -13.83 -13.43
CA GLU A 168 1.63 -12.59 -14.18
C GLU A 168 2.26 -11.46 -13.35
N PHE A 169 2.51 -11.69 -12.05
CA PHE A 169 2.98 -10.64 -11.12
C PHE A 169 4.32 -10.02 -11.53
N ASP A 170 5.27 -10.84 -12.01
CA ASP A 170 6.58 -10.37 -12.49
C ASP A 170 6.48 -9.37 -13.65
N ARG A 171 5.38 -9.40 -14.41
CA ARG A 171 5.16 -8.46 -15.52
C ARG A 171 4.85 -7.04 -15.04
N HIS A 172 4.52 -6.86 -13.76
CA HIS A 172 4.16 -5.56 -13.21
C HIS A 172 5.36 -4.71 -12.77
N HIS A 173 6.59 -5.22 -12.88
CA HIS A 173 7.82 -4.49 -12.52
C HIS A 173 7.74 -3.84 -11.13
N ILE A 174 7.10 -4.51 -10.18
CA ILE A 174 7.05 -4.11 -8.77
C ILE A 174 8.42 -4.43 -8.18
N HIS A 175 9.44 -3.64 -8.52
CA HIS A 175 10.83 -3.80 -8.07
C HIS A 175 11.30 -2.67 -7.17
#